data_AF-A0A924EJ26-F1
#
_entry.id   AF-A0A924EJ26-F1
#
_cell.length_a   1.000
_cell.length_b   1.000
_cell.length_c   1.000
_cell.angle_alpha   90.00
_cell.angle_beta   90.00
_cell.angle_gamma   90.00
#
_symmetry.space_group_name_H-M   'P 1'
#
loop_
_entity.id
_entity.type
_entity.pdbx_description
1 polymer ?
#
loop_
_entity_poly.entity_id
_entity_poly.type
_entity_poly.pdbx_seq_one_letter_code
_entity_poly.pdbx_strand_id
1 'polypeptide(L)' 'MNNKFCIAIHGGAGTILKSTMTEALQRQYEAGLAEALNAGYFILEGGGSALDAVEAAVTRL' A
#
# COMPACT_ATOMS: atom_id res chain seq x y z
N MET A 1 13.91 21.53 -2.35
CA MET A 1 14.75 20.32 -2.31
C MET A 1 14.00 19.22 -3.06
N ASN A 2 14.63 18.61 -4.06
CA ASN A 2 14.00 17.53 -4.84
C ASN A 2 14.26 16.20 -4.11
N ASN A 3 13.53 15.93 -3.03
CA ASN A 3 13.65 14.68 -2.29
C ASN A 3 13.01 13.57 -3.11
N LYS A 4 13.85 12.76 -3.78
CA LYS A 4 13.39 11.55 -4.44
C LYS A 4 13.05 10.52 -3.36
N PHE A 5 11.79 10.12 -3.28
CA PHE A 5 11.33 9.07 -2.39
C PHE A 5 10.62 7.98 -3.18
N CYS A 6 10.57 6.78 -2.61
CA CYS A 6 9.80 5.65 -3.09
C CYS A 6 9.18 4.95 -1.88
N ILE A 7 7.99 4.37 -2.06
CA ILE A 7 7.34 3.51 -1.08
C ILE A 7 6.80 2.28 -1.78
N ALA A 8 6.91 1.13 -1.12
CA ALA A 8 6.34 -0.13 -1.56
C ALA A 8 5.67 -0.81 -0.37
N ILE A 9 4.62 -1.57 -0.64
CA ILE A 9 3.86 -2.33 0.36
C ILE A 9 3.68 -3.76 -0.12
N HIS A 10 3.35 -4.67 0.81
CA HIS A 10 2.86 -6.00 0.47
C HIS A 10 1.72 -6.40 1.42
N GLY A 11 0.73 -7.14 0.92
CA GLY A 11 -0.42 -7.65 1.70
C GLY A 11 -0.25 -9.09 2.20
N GLY A 12 0.99 -9.54 2.38
CA GLY A 12 1.35 -10.94 2.66
C GLY A 12 1.79 -11.75 1.43
N ALA A 13 2.29 -12.96 1.66
CA ALA A 13 2.75 -13.88 0.61
C ALA A 13 2.27 -15.31 0.91
N GLY A 14 1.95 -16.06 -0.14
CA GLY A 14 1.45 -17.43 -0.03
C GLY A 14 0.99 -17.98 -1.39
N THR A 15 0.46 -19.20 -1.39
CA THR A 15 -0.12 -19.78 -2.62
C THR A 15 -1.51 -19.18 -2.84
N ILE A 16 -1.59 -18.18 -3.73
CA ILE A 16 -2.85 -17.60 -4.18
C ILE A 16 -3.16 -18.18 -5.56
N LEU A 17 -4.11 -19.10 -5.62
CA LEU A 17 -4.53 -19.71 -6.87
C LEU A 17 -5.37 -18.71 -7.67
N LYS A 18 -4.99 -18.43 -8.92
CA LYS A 18 -5.77 -17.55 -9.79
C LYS A 18 -7.21 -18.06 -10.00
N SER A 19 -7.40 -19.38 -9.96
CA SER A 19 -8.73 -20.02 -10.07
C SER A 19 -9.67 -19.69 -8.90
N THR A 20 -9.13 -19.31 -7.73
CA THR A 20 -9.94 -18.90 -6.57
C THR A 20 -10.14 -17.38 -6.51
N MET A 21 -9.59 -16.63 -7.48
CA MET A 21 -9.66 -15.17 -7.51
C MET A 21 -10.80 -14.70 -8.42
N THR A 22 -11.92 -14.29 -7.83
CA THR A 22 -12.98 -13.62 -8.57
C THR A 22 -12.59 -12.17 -8.86
N GLU A 23 -13.16 -11.55 -9.89
CA GLU A 23 -12.90 -10.12 -10.16
C GLU A 23 -13.29 -9.23 -8.98
N ALA A 24 -14.39 -9.57 -8.27
CA ALA A 24 -14.83 -8.82 -7.11
C ALA A 24 -13.83 -8.93 -5.95
N LEU A 25 -13.24 -10.11 -5.75
CA LEU A 25 -12.20 -10.31 -4.74
C LEU A 25 -10.90 -9.59 -5.12
N GLN A 26 -10.50 -9.67 -6.39
CA GLN A 26 -9.33 -8.94 -6.90
C GLN A 26 -9.49 -7.42 -6.69
N ARG A 27 -10.65 -6.85 -7.05
CA ARG A 27 -10.94 -5.42 -6.84
C ARG A 27 -10.86 -5.02 -5.36
N GLN A 28 -11.29 -5.89 -4.44
CA GLN A 28 -11.17 -5.63 -3.00
C GLN A 28 -9.70 -5.61 -2.54
N TYR A 29 -8.88 -6.58 -2.98
CA TYR A 29 -7.45 -6.58 -2.67
C TYR A 29 -6.74 -5.34 -3.24
N GLU A 30 -7.00 -4.99 -4.50
CA GLU A 30 -6.43 -3.82 -5.15
C GLU A 30 -6.85 -2.52 -4.45
N ALA A 31 -8.10 -2.42 -4.00
CA ALA A 31 -8.59 -1.26 -3.25
C ALA A 31 -7.87 -1.10 -1.89
N GLY A 32 -7.73 -2.18 -1.11
CA GLY A 32 -7.02 -2.13 0.17
C GLY A 32 -5.54 -1.80 0.01
N LEU A 33 -4.87 -2.39 -0.99
CA LEU A 33 -3.47 -2.06 -1.31
C LEU A 33 -3.32 -0.61 -1.76
N ALA A 34 -4.26 -0.09 -2.58
CA ALA A 34 -4.23 1.30 -3.00
C ALA A 34 -4.44 2.26 -1.82
N GLU A 35 -5.35 1.96 -0.89
CA GLU A 35 -5.58 2.77 0.31
C GLU A 35 -4.32 2.85 1.18
N ALA A 36 -3.71 1.71 1.48
CA ALA A 36 -2.48 1.64 2.27
C ALA A 36 -1.30 2.36 1.61
N LEU A 37 -1.11 2.15 0.30
CA LEU A 37 -0.05 2.80 -0.47
C LEU A 37 -0.22 4.31 -0.47
N ASN A 38 -1.44 4.79 -0.72
CA ASN A 38 -1.74 6.22 -0.76
C ASN A 38 -1.55 6.89 0.60
N ALA A 39 -1.93 6.21 1.70
CA ALA A 39 -1.75 6.75 3.06
C ALA A 39 -0.28 7.07 3.36
N GLY A 40 0.65 6.17 3.02
CA GLY A 40 2.08 6.41 3.18
C GLY A 40 2.65 7.37 2.14
N TYR A 41 2.21 7.29 0.89
CA TYR A 41 2.66 8.18 -0.19
C TYR A 41 2.37 9.65 0.12
N PHE A 42 1.17 9.99 0.59
CA PHE A 42 0.80 11.38 0.89
C PHE A 42 1.64 11.99 2.02
N ILE A 43 2.08 11.19 2.98
CA ILE A 43 2.99 11.65 4.04
C ILE A 43 4.36 12.00 3.43
N LEU A 44 4.91 11.13 2.58
CA LEU A 44 6.20 11.37 1.93
C LEU A 44 6.14 12.56 0.96
N GLU A 45 5.07 12.67 0.18
CA GLU A 45 4.81 13.80 -0.73
C GLU A 45 4.72 15.13 0.04
N GLY A 46 4.13 15.11 1.24
CA GLY A 46 4.07 16.24 2.16
C GLY A 46 5.39 16.56 2.89
N GLY A 47 6.47 15.80 2.64
CA GLY A 47 7.75 15.97 3.32
C GLY A 47 7.80 15.39 4.74
N GLY A 48 6.85 14.53 5.09
CA GLY A 48 6.82 13.79 6.35
C GLY A 48 7.91 12.71 6.44
N SER A 49 8.03 12.10 7.61
CA SER A 49 9.08 11.11 7.85
C SER A 49 8.74 9.76 7.22
N ALA A 50 9.78 8.97 6.92
CA ALA A 50 9.59 7.59 6.47
C ALA A 50 8.90 6.72 7.52
N LEU A 51 9.10 7.01 8.82
CA LEU A 51 8.47 6.27 9.92
C LEU A 51 6.95 6.49 9.93
N ASP A 52 6.52 7.74 9.85
CA ASP A 52 5.09 8.09 9.81
C ASP A 52 4.42 7.49 8.55
N ALA A 53 5.12 7.51 7.42
CA ALA A 53 4.63 6.97 6.16
C ALA A 53 4.38 5.45 6.23
N VAL A 54 5.32 4.67 6.79
CA VAL A 54 5.14 3.21 6.91
C VAL A 54 4.12 2.84 7.99
N GLU A 55 4.03 3.60 9.08
CA GLU A 55 3.00 3.39 10.10
C GLU A 55 1.58 3.63 9.54
N ALA A 56 1.41 4.71 8.78
CA ALA A 56 0.15 5.00 8.10
C ALA A 56 -0.22 3.92 7.07
N ALA A 57 0.76 3.41 6.31
CA ALA A 57 0.53 2.34 5.36
C ALA A 57 0.09 1.03 6.04
N VAL A 58 0.67 0.68 7.19
CA VAL A 58 0.33 -0.57 7.91
C VAL A 58 -1.02 -0.47 8.62
N THR A 59 -1.38 0.68 9.19
CA THR A 59 -2.62 0.84 9.97
C THR A 59 -3.88 1.03 9.11
N ARG A 60 -3.72 1.20 7.80
CA ARG A 60 -4.80 1.33 6.80
C ARG A 60 -5.03 0.07 5.96
N LEU A 61 -4.27 -1.00 6.22
CA LEU A 61 -4.47 -2.34 5.64
C LEU A 61 -5.56 -3.13 6.38
#